data_AF-A0AAW1D4G0-F1
#
_entry.id   AF-A0AAW1D4G0-F1
#
_cell.length_a   1.000
_cell.length_b   1.000
_cell.length_c   1.000
_cell.angle_alpha   90.00
_cell.angle_beta   90.00
_cell.angle_gamma   90.00
#
_symmetry.space_group_name_H-M   'P 1'
#
loop_
_entity.id
_entity.type
_entity.pdbx_description
1 polymer ?
#
loop_
_entity_poly.entity_id
_entity_poly.type
_entity_poly.pdbx_seq_one_letter_code
_entity_poly.pdbx_strand_id
1 'polypeptide(L)' 'MSRSPPPICPTCQIPISILHIFTDCPMYSSSLSYYNLLPDIELVLQETSQHIPNIFRFLQANNLHNKI' A
#
# COMPACT_ATOMS: atom_id res chain seq x y z
N MET A 1 15.82 -16.04 8.72
CA MET A 1 14.35 -15.87 8.76
C MET A 1 13.85 -15.90 7.33
N SER A 2 13.20 -16.99 6.92
CA SER A 2 12.64 -17.13 5.57
C SER A 2 11.45 -16.18 5.46
N ARG A 3 11.55 -15.11 4.66
CA ARG A 3 10.38 -14.29 4.34
C ARG A 3 9.40 -15.19 3.59
N SER A 4 8.22 -15.42 4.17
CA SER A 4 7.13 -16.07 3.44
C SER A 4 6.88 -15.29 2.14
N PRO A 5 6.57 -15.97 1.03
CA PRO A 5 6.30 -15.28 -0.22
C PRO A 5 5.16 -14.27 -0.02
N PRO A 6 5.27 -13.07 -0.62
CA PRO A 6 4.21 -12.07 -0.51
C PRO A 6 2.89 -12.66 -1.01
N PRO A 7 1.77 -12.36 -0.34
CA PRO A 7 0.46 -12.85 -0.74
C PRO A 7 0.09 -12.31 -2.12
N ILE A 8 -0.69 -13.08 -2.86
CA ILE A 8 -1.16 -12.66 -4.19
C ILE A 8 -2.36 -11.74 -4.04
N CYS A 9 -2.39 -10.65 -4.80
CA CYS A 9 -3.54 -9.76 -4.88
C CYS A 9 -4.71 -10.52 -5.52
N PRO A 10 -5.89 -10.59 -4.87
CA PRO A 10 -7.04 -11.31 -5.43
C PRO A 10 -7.60 -10.69 -6.71
N THR A 11 -7.33 -9.39 -6.94
CA THR A 11 -7.82 -8.66 -8.12
C THR A 11 -6.84 -8.74 -9.28
N CYS A 12 -5.55 -8.53 -9.01
CA CYS A 12 -4.53 -8.38 -10.04
C CYS A 12 -3.74 -9.66 -10.30
N GLN A 13 -3.91 -10.69 -9.47
CA GLN A 13 -3.25 -12.00 -9.54
C GLN A 13 -1.71 -11.94 -9.55
N ILE A 14 -1.13 -10.84 -9.06
CA ILE A 14 0.31 -10.68 -8.87
C ILE A 14 0.67 -10.54 -7.39
N PRO A 15 1.92 -10.83 -7.00
CA PRO A 15 2.35 -10.67 -5.61
C PRO A 15 2.15 -9.22 -5.13
N ILE A 16 1.57 -9.06 -3.96
CA ILE A 16 1.37 -7.76 -3.33
C ILE A 16 2.74 -7.14 -3.03
N SER A 17 2.90 -5.87 -3.37
CA SER A 17 4.09 -5.06 -3.11
C SER A 17 3.66 -3.61 -2.93
N ILE A 18 4.49 -2.80 -2.26
CA ILE A 18 4.18 -1.38 -2.00
C ILE A 18 3.87 -0.65 -3.33
N LEU A 19 4.71 -0.85 -4.35
CA LEU A 19 4.47 -0.34 -5.70
C LEU A 19 3.10 -0.76 -6.23
N HIS A 20 2.82 -2.06 -6.27
CA HIS A 20 1.54 -2.58 -6.76
C HIS A 20 0.34 -1.94 -6.05
N ILE A 21 0.41 -1.82 -4.73
CA ILE A 21 -0.65 -1.22 -3.92
C ILE A 21 -0.88 0.24 -4.29
N PHE A 22 0.19 1.01 -4.52
CA PHE A 22 0.14 2.46 -4.77
C PHE A 22 -0.16 2.82 -6.23
N THR A 23 0.38 2.11 -7.22
CA THR A 23 0.27 2.49 -8.64
C THR A 23 -0.82 1.73 -9.40
N ASP A 24 -0.94 0.42 -9.19
CA ASP A 24 -1.59 -0.47 -10.17
C ASP A 24 -2.80 -1.24 -9.64
N CYS A 25 -3.10 -1.17 -8.34
CA CYS A 25 -4.13 -2.00 -7.75
C CYS A 25 -5.48 -1.26 -7.60
N PRO A 26 -6.49 -1.52 -8.46
CA PRO A 26 -7.80 -0.90 -8.33
C PRO A 26 -8.48 -1.24 -6.99
N MET A 27 -8.16 -2.39 -6.39
CA MET A 27 -8.64 -2.78 -5.06
C MET A 27 -8.25 -1.76 -3.98
N TYR A 28 -7.05 -1.19 -4.07
CA TYR A 28 -6.52 -0.26 -3.08
C TYR A 28 -6.70 1.21 -3.48
N SER A 29 -7.02 1.50 -4.74
CA SER A 29 -7.23 2.86 -5.26
C SER A 29 -8.25 3.70 -4.45
N SER A 30 -9.41 3.11 -4.10
CA SER A 30 -10.42 3.77 -3.27
C SER A 30 -9.92 4.05 -1.85
N SER A 31 -9.17 3.11 -1.28
CA SER A 31 -8.56 3.28 0.04
C SER A 31 -7.47 4.35 0.03
N LEU A 32 -6.59 4.38 -0.99
CA LEU A 32 -5.58 5.43 -1.13
C LEU A 32 -6.22 6.81 -1.21
N SER A 33 -7.27 6.95 -2.01
CA SER A 33 -8.05 8.20 -2.12
C SER A 33 -8.66 8.60 -0.78
N TYR A 34 -9.21 7.63 -0.03
CA TYR A 34 -9.78 7.87 1.31
C TYR A 34 -8.74 8.35 2.32
N TYR A 35 -7.51 7.84 2.27
CA TYR A 35 -6.39 8.26 3.13
C TYR A 35 -5.60 9.44 2.58
N ASN A 36 -6.05 10.05 1.47
CA ASN A 36 -5.39 11.15 0.78
C ASN A 36 -3.92 10.82 0.45
N LEU A 37 -3.68 9.59 0.00
CA LEU A 37 -2.38 9.08 -0.44
C LEU A 37 -2.33 9.14 -1.97
N LEU A 38 -1.26 9.74 -2.49
CA LEU A 38 -1.03 9.76 -3.94
C LEU A 38 -0.62 8.37 -4.44
N PRO A 39 -0.93 8.03 -5.70
CA PRO A 39 -0.52 6.79 -6.32
C PRO A 39 0.98 6.77 -6.70
N ASP A 40 1.81 7.45 -5.91
CA ASP A 40 3.26 7.50 -6.06
C ASP A 40 3.89 7.50 -4.67
N ILE A 41 4.46 6.35 -4.30
CA ILE A 41 5.04 6.16 -2.97
C ILE A 41 6.25 7.09 -2.76
N GLU A 42 7.02 7.39 -3.81
CA GLU A 42 8.21 8.24 -3.70
C GLU A 42 7.81 9.67 -3.38
N LEU A 43 6.79 10.20 -4.07
CA LEU A 43 6.22 11.51 -3.81
C LEU A 43 5.61 11.58 -2.40
N VAL A 44 4.87 10.56 -1.98
CA VAL A 44 4.26 10.48 -0.64
C VAL A 44 5.32 10.45 0.47
N LEU A 45 6.47 9.80 0.23
CA LEU A 45 7.58 9.76 1.17
C LEU A 45 8.38 11.08 1.18
N GLN A 46 8.43 11.79 0.05
CA GLN A 46 9.09 13.10 -0.08
C GLN A 46 8.24 14.24 0.51
N GLU A 47 6.91 14.21 0.38
CA GLU A 47 5.97 15.20 0.96
C GLU A 47 5.71 14.99 2.46
N THR A 48 6.77 14.66 3.21
CA THR A 48 7.01 14.88 4.66
C THR A 48 5.82 14.76 5.65
N SER A 49 6.01 13.86 6.64
CA SER A 49 5.39 13.76 7.98
C SER A 49 3.86 13.71 8.15
N GLN A 50 3.06 14.38 7.33
CA GLN A 50 1.59 14.34 7.41
C GLN A 50 1.00 13.07 6.80
N HIS A 51 1.64 12.53 5.75
CA HIS A 51 1.17 11.31 5.09
C HIS A 51 1.65 10.03 5.77
N ILE A 52 2.79 10.05 6.48
CA ILE A 52 3.33 8.90 7.22
C ILE A 52 2.27 8.23 8.13
N PRO A 53 1.56 8.96 9.02
CA PRO A 53 0.51 8.35 9.84
C PRO A 53 -0.66 7.80 9.00
N ASN A 54 -0.99 8.43 7.87
CA ASN A 54 -2.03 7.93 6.97
C ASN A 54 -1.60 6.65 6.24
N ILE A 55 -0.32 6.52 5.88
CA ILE A 55 0.27 5.28 5.35
C ILE A 55 0.13 4.18 6.41
N PHE A 56 0.52 4.42 7.66
CA PHE A 56 0.38 3.42 8.72
C PHE A 56 -1.09 3.02 8.95
N ARG A 57 -2.02 3.99 8.97
CA ARG A 57 -3.46 3.70 9.08
C ARG A 57 -3.99 2.90 7.89
N PHE A 58 -3.55 3.23 6.68
CA PHE A 58 -3.88 2.49 5.46
C PHE A 58 -3.36 1.05 5.55
N LEU A 59 -2.11 0.85 5.96
CA LEU A 59 -1.49 -0.48 6.10
C LEU A 59 -2.18 -1.32 7.19
N GLN A 60 -2.61 -0.70 8.28
CA GLN A 60 -3.38 -1.37 9.33
C GLN A 60 -4.78 -1.74 8.85
N ALA A 61 -5.52 -0.81 8.26
CA ALA A 61 -6.88 -1.03 7.78
C ALA A 61 -6.96 -2.15 6.73
N ASN A 62 -5.96 -2.23 5.85
CA ASN A 62 -5.89 -3.25 4.82
C ASN A 62 -5.18 -4.54 5.27
N ASN A 63 -4.81 -4.66 6.55
CA ASN A 63 -4.02 -5.79 7.08
C ASN A 63 -2.75 -6.08 6.28
N LEU A 64 -2.13 -5.04 5.74
CA LEU A 64 -0.93 -5.11 4.91
C LEU A 64 0.35 -5.09 5.76
N HIS A 65 0.32 -4.53 6.97
CA HIS A 65 1.49 -4.39 7.85
C HIS A 65 2.24 -5.70 8.18
N ASN A 66 1.65 -6.87 7.94
CA ASN A 66 2.24 -8.20 8.15
C ASN A 66 2.36 -9.01 6.85
N LYS A 67 2.13 -8.37 5.70
CA LYS A 67 2.03 -9.02 4.37
C LYS A 67 3.06 -8.49 3.36
N ILE A 68 3.68 -7.35 3.64
CA ILE A 68 4.71 -6.66 2.84
C ILE A 68 5.93 -6.43 3.72
#